data_AF-A0A661QBK8-F1
#
_entry.id   AF-A0A661QBK8-F1
#
_cell.length_a   1.000
_cell.length_b   1.000
_cell.length_c   1.000
_cell.angle_alpha   90.00
_cell.angle_beta   90.00
_cell.angle_gamma   90.00
#
_symmetry.space_group_name_H-M   'P 1'
#
loop_
_entity.id
_entity.type
_entity.pdbx_description
1 polymer ?
#
loop_
_entity_poly.entity_id
_entity_poly.type
_entity_poly.pdbx_seq_one_letter_code
_entity_poly.pdbx_strand_id
1 'polypeptide(L)' 'DGRIVIDELIGYLIATAFLPFSWPVAILGFLWFRLFDIVKPPPANWFDREMKNGLGVTLDDVMAGIYAAIALRICLWVF' A
#
# COMPACT_ATOMS: atom_id res chain seq x y z
N ASP A 1 5.13 -11.62 14.86
CA ASP A 1 4.22 -10.51 15.18
C ASP A 1 3.13 -10.48 14.11
N GLY A 2 1.97 -11.09 14.37
CA GLY A 2 0.92 -11.28 13.36
C GLY A 2 0.16 -10.01 13.00
N ARG A 3 0.30 -8.95 13.81
CA ARG A 3 -0.34 -7.64 13.57
C ARG A 3 0.27 -6.95 12.35
N ILE A 4 1.60 -7.00 12.23
CA ILE A 4 2.35 -6.47 11.09
C ILE A 4 1.87 -7.08 9.76
N VAL A 5 1.53 -8.38 9.76
CA VAL A 5 1.04 -9.06 8.54
C VAL A 5 -0.37 -8.58 8.15
N ILE A 6 -1.22 -8.25 9.14
CA ILE A 6 -2.57 -7.72 8.87
C ILE A 6 -2.46 -6.31 8.29
N ASP A 7 -1.51 -5.49 8.77
CA ASP A 7 -1.26 -4.14 8.27
C ASP A 7 -0.83 -4.16 6.79
N GLU A 8 0.13 -5.04 6.44
CA GLU A 8 0.58 -5.24 5.05
C GLU A 8 -0.57 -5.74 4.15
N LEU A 9 -1.41 -6.64 4.66
CA LEU A 9 -2.55 -7.17 3.93
C LEU A 9 -3.58 -6.06 3.64
N ILE A 10 -3.87 -5.20 4.61
CA ILE A 10 -4.77 -4.05 4.43
C ILE A 10 -4.21 -3.12 3.35
N GLY A 11 -2.92 -2.80 3.40
CA GLY A 11 -2.27 -1.96 2.40
C GLY A 11 -2.36 -2.53 0.98
N TYR A 12 -2.12 -3.84 0.81
CA TYR A 12 -2.27 -4.52 -0.48
C TYR A 12 -3.73 -4.58 -0.98
N LEU A 13 -4.68 -4.80 -0.07
CA LEU A 13 -6.11 -4.78 -0.42
C LEU A 13 -6.55 -3.39 -0.88
N ILE A 14 -6.01 -2.33 -0.29
CA ILE A 14 -6.24 -0.95 -0.75
C ILE A 14 -5.63 -0.75 -2.14
N ALA A 15 -4.41 -1.23 -2.38
CA ALA A 15 -3.74 -1.12 -3.67
C ALA A 15 -4.56 -1.72 -4.83
N THR A 16 -5.27 -2.81 -4.56
CA THR A 16 -6.07 -3.55 -5.55
C THR A 16 -7.58 -3.25 -5.46
N ALA A 17 -8.00 -2.35 -4.57
CA ALA A 17 -9.39 -2.04 -4.34
C ALA A 17 -10.09 -1.52 -5.61
N PHE A 18 -11.30 -2.02 -5.84
CA PHE A 18 -12.17 -1.67 -6.98
C PHE A 18 -11.60 -2.04 -8.35
N LEU A 19 -10.58 -2.91 -8.42
CA LEU A 19 -10.14 -3.51 -9.68
C LEU A 19 -10.64 -4.96 -9.78
N PRO A 20 -11.06 -5.40 -10.98
CA PRO A 20 -11.41 -6.81 -11.18
C PRO A 20 -10.17 -7.68 -10.94
N PHE A 21 -10.36 -8.83 -10.29
CA PHE A 21 -9.27 -9.76 -10.08
C PHE A 21 -8.73 -10.28 -11.42
N SER A 22 -7.43 -10.10 -11.60
CA SER A 22 -6.66 -10.70 -12.68
C SER A 22 -5.21 -10.89 -12.23
N TRP A 23 -4.50 -11.84 -12.82
CA TRP A 23 -3.08 -12.07 -12.49
C TRP A 23 -2.22 -10.81 -12.67
N PRO A 24 -2.37 -10.00 -13.74
CA PRO A 24 -1.63 -8.75 -13.86
C PRO A 24 -1.93 -7.76 -12.73
N VAL A 25 -3.20 -7.56 -12.36
CA VAL A 25 -3.59 -6.66 -11.27
C VAL A 25 -3.01 -7.11 -9.93
N ALA A 26 -3.04 -8.42 -9.65
CA ALA A 26 -2.50 -8.97 -8.42
C ALA A 26 -0.97 -8.77 -8.33
N ILE A 27 -0.24 -9.11 -9.40
CA ILE A 27 1.21 -8.99 -9.45
C ILE A 27 1.64 -7.52 -9.42
N LEU A 28 1.07 -6.68 -10.29
CA LEU A 28 1.41 -5.26 -10.35
C LEU A 28 1.00 -4.53 -9.07
N GLY A 29 -0.17 -4.84 -8.51
CA GLY A 29 -0.60 -4.28 -7.23
C GLY A 29 0.34 -4.63 -6.09
N PHE A 30 0.86 -5.85 -6.06
CA PHE A 30 1.83 -6.27 -5.06
C PHE A 30 3.16 -5.54 -5.22
N LEU A 31 3.65 -5.42 -6.46
CA LEU A 31 4.91 -4.73 -6.75
C LEU A 31 4.84 -3.24 -6.42
N TRP A 32 3.75 -2.56 -6.82
CA TRP A 32 3.53 -1.15 -6.47
C TRP A 32 3.41 -0.96 -4.96
N PHE A 33 2.62 -1.80 -4.29
CA PHE A 33 2.48 -1.75 -2.83
C PHE A 33 3.83 -1.88 -2.14
N ARG A 34 4.62 -2.90 -2.46
CA ARG A 34 5.96 -3.09 -1.87
C ARG A 34 6.91 -1.95 -2.18
N LEU A 35 6.85 -1.36 -3.38
CA LEU A 35 7.65 -0.20 -3.70
C LEU A 35 7.33 0.98 -2.77
N PHE A 36 6.06 1.29 -2.56
CA PHE A 36 5.65 2.42 -1.70
C PHE A 36 5.81 2.14 -0.21
N ASP A 37 5.65 0.89 0.23
CA ASP A 37 5.90 0.42 1.59
C ASP A 37 7.40 0.55 1.97
N ILE A 38 8.31 0.27 1.03
CA ILE A 38 9.76 0.43 1.24
C ILE A 38 10.19 1.90 1.16
N VAL A 39 9.67 2.65 0.17
CA VAL A 39 10.07 4.05 -0.07
C VAL A 39 9.47 5.00 0.98
N LYS A 40 8.27 4.70 1.49
CA LYS A 40 7.50 5.52 2.43
C LYS A 40 7.51 7.01 2.09
N PRO A 41 7.02 7.41 0.90
CA PRO A 41 6.97 8.83 0.56
C PRO A 41 6.09 9.60 1.56
N PRO A 42 6.44 10.86 1.88
CA PRO A 42 5.64 11.68 2.78
C PRO A 42 4.20 11.84 2.25
N PRO A 43 3.17 11.72 3.11
CA PRO A 43 3.18 11.86 4.56
C PRO A 43 3.22 10.53 5.34
N ALA A 44 3.40 9.37 4.70
CA ALA A 44 3.47 8.08 5.41
C ALA A 44 4.54 8.12 6.52
N ASN A 45 5.76 8.53 6.19
CA ASN A 45 6.87 8.64 7.15
C ASN A 45 6.68 9.70 8.27
N TRP A 46 5.58 10.47 8.27
CA TRP A 46 5.24 11.39 9.36
C TRP A 46 4.43 10.70 10.47
N PHE A 47 3.58 9.73 10.13
CA PHE A 47 2.73 9.04 11.10
C PHE A 47 3.52 8.09 12.00
N ASP A 48 4.47 7.32 11.46
CA ASP A 48 5.40 6.51 12.26
C ASP A 48 6.27 7.35 13.22
N ARG A 49 6.64 8.57 12.80
CA ARG A 49 7.45 9.48 13.64
C ARG A 49 6.69 10.10 14.80
N GLU A 50 5.45 10.54 14.56
CA GLU A 50 4.65 11.26 15.56
C GLU A 50 3.82 10.30 16.43
N MET A 51 3.43 9.13 15.91
CA MET A 51 2.63 8.12 16.59
C MET A 51 3.38 6.79 16.64
N LYS A 52 4.34 6.66 17.57
CA LYS A 52 5.11 5.42 17.85
C LYS A 52 4.29 4.26 18.45
N ASN A 53 3.05 4.12 18.02
CA ASN A 53 2.11 3.08 18.43
C ASN A 53 1.74 2.24 17.19
N GLY A 54 1.18 1.05 17.38
CA GLY A 54 0.79 0.18 16.25
C GLY A 54 -0.14 0.83 15.22
N LEU A 55 -0.89 1.88 15.60
CA LEU A 55 -1.71 2.67 14.68
C LEU A 55 -0.89 3.46 13.65
N GLY A 56 0.32 3.91 13.99
CA GLY A 56 1.21 4.60 13.05
C GLY A 56 1.65 3.67 11.92
N VAL A 57 2.03 2.44 12.28
CA VAL A 57 2.41 1.40 11.32
C VAL A 57 1.26 1.05 10.37
N THR A 58 0.04 0.85 10.88
CA THR A 58 -1.11 0.58 10.01
C THR A 58 -1.43 1.77 9.08
N LEU A 59 -1.30 3.01 9.57
CA LEU A 59 -1.55 4.21 8.74
C LEU A 59 -0.49 4.39 7.65
N ASP A 60 0.77 4.06 7.92
CA ASP A 60 1.83 4.03 6.91
C ASP A 60 1.48 3.07 5.77
N ASP A 61 1.07 1.84 6.10
CA ASP A 61 0.74 0.80 5.12
C ASP A 61 -0.53 1.15 4.33
N VAL A 62 -1.51 1.79 4.98
CA VAL A 62 -2.70 2.35 4.32
C VAL A 62 -2.31 3.40 3.30
N MET A 63 -1.41 4.33 3.66
CA MET A 63 -0.93 5.37 2.75
C MET A 63 -0.13 4.77 1.58
N ALA A 64 0.74 3.79 1.86
CA ALA A 64 1.43 3.03 0.81
C ALA A 64 0.45 2.33 -0.13
N GLY A 65 -0.63 1.74 0.40
CA GLY A 65 -1.72 1.16 -0.37
C GLY A 65 -2.42 2.17 -1.28
N ILE A 66 -2.69 3.39 -0.82
CA ILE A 66 -3.30 4.46 -1.63
C ILE A 66 -2.37 4.86 -2.78
N TYR A 67 -1.07 5.05 -2.52
CA TYR A 67 -0.09 5.35 -3.56
C TYR A 67 0.01 4.24 -4.60
N ALA A 68 0.02 3.00 -4.14
CA ALA A 68 0.03 1.83 -5.00
C ALA A 68 -1.23 1.76 -5.87
N ALA A 69 -2.42 2.05 -5.31
CA ALA A 69 -3.67 2.08 -6.06
C ALA A 69 -3.63 3.12 -7.20
N ILE A 70 -3.11 4.32 -6.92
CA ILE A 70 -2.98 5.39 -7.93
C ILE A 70 -1.99 4.97 -9.02
N ALA A 71 -0.80 4.48 -8.64
CA ALA A 71 0.22 4.07 -9.60
C ALA A 71 -0.23 2.87 -10.46
N LEU A 72 -0.89 1.89 -9.83
CA LEU A 72 -1.47 0.74 -10.54
C LEU A 72 -2.52 1.19 -11.55
N ARG A 73 -3.44 2.09 -11.16
CA ARG A 73 -4.47 2.61 -12.08
C ARG A 73 -3.86 3.39 -13.23
N ILE A 74 -2.84 4.21 -12.99
CA ILE A 74 -2.12 4.92 -14.04
C ILE A 74 -1.44 3.91 -14.98
N CYS A 75 -0.77 2.89 -14.44
CA CYS A 75 -0.14 1.84 -15.23
C CYS A 75 -1.16 1.13 -16.13
N LEU A 76 -2.28 0.66 -15.56
CA LEU A 76 -3.35 -0.01 -16.31
C LEU A 76 -4.10 0.91 -17.29
N TRP A 77 -4.00 2.24 -17.12
CA TRP A 77 -4.60 3.19 -18.05
C TRP A 77 -3.68 3.49 -19.24
N VAL A 78 -2.36 3.44 -19.04
CA VAL A 78 -1.36 3.70 -20.09
C VAL A 78 -1.19 2.50 -21.04
N PHE A 79 -1.37 1.28 -20.55
CA PHE A 79 -1.21 0.03 -21.29
C PHE A 79 -2.56 -0.64 -21.57
#